data_AF-A0A7S3LMJ1-F1
#
_entry.id   AF-A0A7S3LMJ1-F1
#
_cell.length_a   1.000
_cell.length_b   1.000
_cell.length_c   1.000
_cell.angle_alpha   90.00
_cell.angle_beta   90.00
_cell.angle_gamma   90.00
#
_symmetry.space_group_name_H-M   'P 1'
#
loop_
_entity.id
_entity.type
_entity.pdbx_description
1 polymer ?
#
loop_
_entity_poly.entity_id
_entity_poly.type
_entity_poly.pdbx_seq_one_letter_code
_entity_poly.pdbx_strand_id
1 'polypeptide(L)'
;MENRFSYSDFENDLDSGKKKIIQSLRENGYAIIENFLSEERTIAMKEELTTLTNRLPIGRNDFEGYKTKRIYALFAKTRSFDDLAIHPLLLEVIEEILGMHQVLLSSPVGIEVGPGEVEQLAHRDDGSKLATFVCTIIL
;
A
#
# COMPACT_ATOMS: atom_id res chain seq x y z
N MET A 1 2.07 20.77 -6.73
CA MET A 1 1.80 19.78 -5.65
C MET A 1 0.30 19.48 -5.63
N GLU A 2 -0.29 19.04 -6.74
CA GLU A 2 -1.75 19.08 -6.89
C GLU A 2 -2.48 17.82 -6.39
N ASN A 3 -1.77 16.75 -6.03
CA ASN A 3 -2.34 15.43 -5.67
C ASN A 3 -1.88 14.91 -4.31
N ARG A 4 -1.58 15.82 -3.37
CA ARG A 4 -1.15 15.53 -2.00
C ARG A 4 -2.18 16.08 -1.02
N PHE A 5 -2.57 15.28 -0.05
CA PHE A 5 -3.58 15.62 0.94
C PHE A 5 -3.09 15.24 2.33
N SER A 6 -3.33 16.07 3.35
CA SER A 6 -3.05 15.66 4.72
C SER A 6 -4.18 14.78 5.23
N TYR A 7 -3.87 13.69 5.92
CA TYR A 7 -4.91 12.84 6.50
C TYR A 7 -5.80 13.60 7.51
N SER A 8 -5.22 14.56 8.23
CA SER A 8 -5.93 15.44 9.16
C SER A 8 -7.04 16.27 8.51
N ASP A 9 -6.96 16.52 7.20
CA ASP A 9 -7.96 17.32 6.48
C ASP A 9 -9.31 16.59 6.40
N PHE A 10 -9.31 15.27 6.59
CA PHE A 10 -10.47 14.40 6.39
C PHE A 10 -10.82 13.53 7.59
N GLU A 11 -9.99 13.54 8.65
CA GLU A 11 -10.18 12.69 9.83
C GLU A 11 -11.60 12.83 10.43
N ASN A 12 -12.18 14.03 10.35
CA ASN A 12 -13.53 14.33 10.84
C ASN A 12 -14.59 14.45 9.72
N ASP A 13 -14.18 14.37 8.45
CA ASP A 13 -15.06 14.47 7.26
C ASP A 13 -14.52 13.60 6.12
N LEU A 14 -14.75 12.29 6.26
CA LEU A 14 -14.29 11.30 5.28
C LEU A 14 -14.92 11.49 3.90
N ASP A 15 -16.13 12.06 3.82
CA ASP A 15 -16.83 12.23 2.53
C ASP A 15 -16.14 13.28 1.65
N SER A 16 -15.74 14.40 2.24
CA SER A 16 -14.92 15.43 1.57
C SER A 16 -13.56 14.88 1.13
N GLY A 17 -12.91 14.09 1.99
CA GLY A 17 -11.64 13.44 1.67
C GLY A 17 -11.73 12.47 0.50
N LYS A 18 -12.71 11.57 0.58
CA LYS A 18 -13.03 10.61 -0.48
C LYS A 18 -13.20 11.31 -1.83
N LYS A 19 -14.03 12.36 -1.91
CA LYS A 19 -14.29 13.09 -3.16
C LYS A 19 -13.02 13.64 -3.80
N LYS A 20 -12.15 14.27 -2.99
CA LYS A 20 -10.87 14.81 -3.48
C LYS A 20 -9.92 13.71 -3.96
N ILE A 21 -9.84 12.60 -3.22
CA ILE A 21 -9.01 11.45 -3.59
C ILE A 21 -9.50 10.83 -4.91
N ILE A 22 -10.80 10.59 -5.05
CA ILE A 22 -11.38 10.05 -6.29
C ILE A 22 -11.11 10.97 -7.47
N GLN A 23 -11.30 12.28 -7.30
CA GLN A 23 -11.02 13.25 -8.36
C GLN A 23 -9.55 13.17 -8.81
N SER A 24 -8.62 13.15 -7.85
CA SER A 24 -7.18 13.00 -8.12
C SER A 24 -6.87 11.70 -8.86
N LEU A 25 -7.46 10.58 -8.45
CA LEU A 25 -7.28 9.29 -9.11
C LEU A 25 -7.82 9.29 -10.56
N ARG A 26 -8.98 9.92 -10.81
CA ARG A 26 -9.57 10.00 -12.15
C ARG A 26 -8.78 10.92 -13.10
N GLU A 27 -8.29 12.04 -12.59
CA GLU A 27 -7.60 13.05 -13.40
C GLU A 27 -6.10 12.72 -13.59
N ASN A 28 -5.45 12.20 -12.54
CA ASN A 28 -3.99 12.06 -12.49
C ASN A 28 -3.51 10.61 -12.39
N GLY A 29 -4.40 9.66 -12.09
CA GLY A 29 -4.04 8.25 -11.88
C GLY A 29 -3.39 7.92 -10.54
N TYR A 30 -3.24 8.91 -9.64
CA TYR A 30 -2.69 8.70 -8.29
C TYR A 30 -3.21 9.75 -7.29
N ALA A 31 -3.10 9.45 -5.99
CA ALA A 31 -3.31 10.36 -4.88
C ALA A 31 -2.36 10.00 -3.74
N ILE A 32 -1.79 11.00 -3.06
CA ILE A 32 -0.89 10.81 -1.92
C ILE A 32 -1.59 11.36 -0.67
N ILE A 33 -1.78 10.49 0.32
CA ILE A 33 -2.30 10.88 1.63
C ILE A 33 -1.12 10.91 2.61
N GLU A 34 -0.73 12.11 3.01
CA GLU A 34 0.37 12.36 3.93
C GLU A 34 -0.09 12.14 5.37
N ASN A 35 0.81 11.63 6.21
CA ASN A 35 0.58 11.41 7.64
C ASN A 35 -0.66 10.55 7.93
N PHE A 36 -0.96 9.58 7.06
CA PHE A 36 -2.06 8.62 7.27
C PHE A 36 -1.87 7.79 8.54
N LEU A 37 -0.61 7.44 8.84
CA LEU A 37 -0.21 6.80 10.08
C LEU A 37 0.42 7.84 11.00
N SER A 38 0.21 7.71 12.31
CA SER A 38 1.00 8.48 13.27
C SER A 38 2.48 8.09 13.19
N GLU A 39 3.36 8.96 13.68
CA GLU A 39 4.79 8.69 13.71
C GLU A 39 5.11 7.46 14.55
N GLU A 40 4.50 7.34 15.74
CA GLU A 40 4.69 6.21 16.65
C GLU A 40 4.26 4.91 15.99
N ARG A 41 3.13 4.95 15.28
CA ARG A 41 2.61 3.79 14.56
C ARG A 41 3.52 3.40 13.39
N THR A 42 4.02 4.38 12.65
CA THR A 42 4.97 4.16 11.55
C THR A 42 6.24 3.50 12.06
N ILE A 43 6.80 3.97 13.18
CA ILE A 43 7.98 3.38 13.82
C ILE A 43 7.72 1.93 14.22
N ALA A 44 6.64 1.68 14.97
CA ALA A 44 6.30 0.33 15.45
C ALA A 44 6.11 -0.67 14.31
N MET A 45 5.38 -0.28 13.25
CA MET A 45 5.14 -1.13 12.08
C MET A 45 6.45 -1.40 11.32
N LYS A 46 7.33 -0.40 11.20
CA LYS A 46 8.64 -0.57 10.56
C LYS A 46 9.53 -1.54 11.33
N GLU A 47 9.58 -1.44 12.65
CA GLU A 47 10.36 -2.35 13.51
C GLU A 47 9.90 -3.81 13.40
N GLU A 48 8.58 -4.03 13.39
CA GLU A 48 8.00 -5.35 13.22
C GLU A 48 8.32 -5.94 11.85
N LEU A 49 8.12 -5.16 10.79
CA LEU A 49 8.45 -5.60 9.44
C LEU A 49 9.95 -5.88 9.29
N THR A 50 10.83 -5.04 9.85
CA THR A 50 12.28 -5.26 9.87
C THR A 50 12.64 -6.57 10.59
N THR A 51 11.95 -6.88 11.68
CA THR A 51 12.14 -8.16 12.41
C THR A 51 11.75 -9.35 11.54
N LEU A 52 10.67 -9.23 10.77
CA LEU A 52 10.24 -10.27 9.82
C LEU A 52 11.24 -10.43 8.66
N THR A 53 11.70 -9.34 8.04
CA THR A 53 12.63 -9.38 6.90
C THR A 53 14.02 -9.88 7.28
N ASN A 54 14.48 -9.68 8.51
CA ASN A 54 15.78 -10.20 8.98
C ASN A 54 15.93 -11.73 8.85
N ARG A 55 14.80 -12.46 8.76
CA ARG A 55 14.78 -13.93 8.65
C ARG A 55 14.55 -14.42 7.21
N LEU A 56 14.37 -13.51 6.25
CA LEU A 56 13.99 -13.85 4.89
C LEU A 56 15.20 -13.82 3.94
N PRO A 57 15.22 -14.70 2.92
CA PRO A 57 16.19 -14.60 1.85
C PRO A 57 15.93 -13.35 0.99
N ILE A 58 16.97 -12.93 0.26
CA ILE A 58 16.87 -11.95 -0.83
C ILE A 58 16.12 -12.54 -2.03
N GLY A 59 15.65 -11.66 -2.92
CA GLY A 59 14.93 -12.02 -4.13
C GLY A 59 15.77 -12.83 -5.12
N ARG A 60 15.06 -13.59 -5.96
CA ARG A 60 15.62 -14.65 -6.79
C ARG A 60 15.80 -14.27 -8.26
N ASN A 61 15.21 -13.15 -8.67
CA ASN A 61 15.12 -12.71 -10.06
C ASN A 61 14.89 -11.19 -10.13
N ASP A 62 14.87 -10.64 -11.35
CA ASP A 62 14.70 -9.21 -11.61
C ASP A 62 13.38 -8.65 -11.08
N PHE A 63 12.32 -9.46 -11.01
CA PHE A 63 11.05 -9.03 -10.44
C PHE A 63 11.14 -8.90 -8.91
N GLU A 64 11.76 -9.88 -8.25
CA GLU A 64 11.88 -9.86 -6.79
C GLU A 64 12.90 -8.85 -6.29
N GLY A 65 13.99 -8.65 -7.05
CA GLY A 65 15.14 -7.83 -6.71
C GLY A 65 16.23 -8.63 -5.96
N TYR A 66 17.46 -8.62 -6.47
CA TYR A 66 18.57 -9.41 -5.90
C TYR A 66 19.13 -8.86 -4.58
N LYS A 67 18.67 -7.68 -4.14
CA LYS A 67 18.96 -7.06 -2.84
C LYS A 67 17.68 -6.70 -2.10
N THR A 68 16.54 -7.20 -2.56
CA THR A 68 15.22 -6.91 -1.99
C THR A 68 14.73 -8.12 -1.22
N LYS A 69 14.05 -7.89 -0.09
CA LYS A 69 13.38 -8.94 0.69
C LYS A 69 11.88 -8.72 0.66
N ARG A 70 11.12 -9.82 0.53
CA ARG A 70 9.66 -9.78 0.36
C ARG A 70 8.94 -10.65 1.38
N ILE A 71 8.08 -10.04 2.18
CA ILE A 71 7.18 -10.72 3.10
C ILE A 71 5.89 -11.06 2.36
N TYR A 72 5.85 -12.24 1.75
CA TYR A 72 4.59 -12.78 1.18
C TYR A 72 3.59 -13.18 2.27
N ALA A 73 2.30 -13.20 1.93
CA ALA A 73 1.20 -13.55 2.84
C ALA A 73 1.27 -12.74 4.15
N LEU A 74 1.38 -11.41 4.03
CA LEU A 74 1.65 -10.51 5.15
C LEU A 74 0.71 -10.72 6.35
N PHE A 75 -0.60 -10.84 6.10
CA PHE A 75 -1.62 -11.05 7.14
C PHE A 75 -1.55 -12.41 7.85
N ALA A 76 -0.78 -13.37 7.31
CA ALA A 76 -0.47 -14.62 8.02
C ALA A 76 0.70 -14.47 9.00
N LYS A 77 1.43 -13.35 8.95
CA LYS A 77 2.67 -13.13 9.70
C LYS A 77 2.58 -11.99 10.72
N THR A 78 1.68 -11.04 10.51
CA THR A 78 1.44 -9.89 11.38
C THR A 78 -0.02 -9.45 11.32
N ARG A 79 -0.49 -8.79 12.38
CA ARG A 79 -1.81 -8.17 12.49
C ARG A 79 -1.76 -6.63 12.45
N SER A 80 -0.57 -6.03 12.37
CA SER A 80 -0.38 -4.58 12.47
C SER A 80 -0.92 -3.77 11.29
N PHE A 81 -1.39 -4.46 10.25
CA PHE A 81 -1.96 -3.90 9.02
C PHE A 81 -3.47 -4.17 8.87
N ASP A 82 -4.08 -4.87 9.83
CA ASP A 82 -5.48 -5.33 9.71
C ASP A 82 -6.46 -4.18 9.49
N ASP A 83 -6.36 -3.16 10.35
CA ASP A 83 -7.17 -1.96 10.32
C ASP A 83 -6.95 -1.13 9.05
N LEU A 84 -5.75 -1.18 8.46
CA LEU A 84 -5.45 -0.56 7.17
C LEU A 84 -6.17 -1.28 6.03
N ALA A 85 -6.20 -2.60 6.05
CA ALA A 85 -6.87 -3.40 5.03
C ALA A 85 -8.39 -3.15 4.99
N ILE A 86 -8.97 -2.73 6.10
CA ILE A 86 -10.41 -2.46 6.24
C ILE A 86 -10.72 -0.98 6.51
N HIS A 87 -9.77 -0.09 6.27
CA HIS A 87 -9.95 1.32 6.61
C HIS A 87 -11.11 1.93 5.79
N PRO A 88 -12.09 2.63 6.41
CA PRO A 88 -13.27 3.13 5.71
C PRO A 88 -12.95 3.98 4.48
N LEU A 89 -12.01 4.92 4.61
CA LEU A 89 -11.57 5.75 3.49
C LEU A 89 -11.02 4.92 2.31
N LEU A 90 -10.26 3.85 2.59
CA LEU A 90 -9.68 3.00 1.56
C LEU A 90 -10.78 2.20 0.86
N LEU A 91 -11.67 1.57 1.62
CA LEU A 91 -12.76 0.76 1.08
C LEU A 91 -13.70 1.59 0.22
N GLU A 92 -14.14 2.75 0.70
CA GLU A 92 -15.05 3.63 -0.06
C GLU A 92 -14.42 4.15 -1.36
N VAL A 93 -13.13 4.49 -1.34
CA VAL A 93 -12.41 4.90 -2.55
C VAL A 93 -12.29 3.74 -3.54
N ILE A 94 -11.99 2.53 -3.07
CA ILE A 94 -11.89 1.34 -3.91
C ILE A 94 -13.25 1.01 -4.55
N GLU A 95 -14.32 1.02 -3.78
CA GLU A 95 -15.68 0.72 -4.28
C GLU A 95 -16.09 1.68 -5.40
N GLU A 96 -15.81 2.98 -5.23
CA GLU A 96 -16.16 4.02 -6.20
C GLU A 96 -15.29 3.99 -7.48
N ILE A 97 -13.99 3.70 -7.34
CA ILE A 97 -13.07 3.64 -8.49
C ILE A 97 -13.30 2.37 -9.30
N LEU A 98 -13.53 1.23 -8.64
CA LEU A 98 -13.75 -0.05 -9.32
C LEU A 98 -15.21 -0.25 -9.76
N GLY A 99 -16.16 0.49 -9.19
CA GLY A 99 -17.58 0.32 -9.46
C GLY A 99 -18.13 -1.02 -8.96
N MET A 100 -17.54 -1.58 -7.91
CA MET A 100 -17.89 -2.90 -7.37
C MET A 100 -18.05 -2.81 -5.84
N HIS A 101 -19.10 -3.44 -5.32
CA HIS A 101 -19.36 -3.51 -3.88
C HIS A 101 -18.70 -4.71 -3.17
N GLN A 102 -18.02 -5.58 -3.92
CA GLN A 102 -17.36 -6.76 -3.40
C GLN A 102 -15.98 -6.86 -4.03
N VAL A 103 -14.95 -6.59 -3.23
CA VAL A 103 -13.56 -6.64 -3.63
C VAL A 103 -12.82 -7.61 -2.73
N LEU A 104 -11.85 -8.33 -3.31
CA LEU A 104 -10.97 -9.21 -2.57
C LEU A 104 -9.57 -8.60 -2.52
N LEU A 105 -8.97 -8.68 -1.34
CA LEU A 105 -7.57 -8.39 -1.16
C LEU A 105 -6.74 -9.50 -1.85
N SER A 106 -5.90 -9.15 -2.82
CA SER A 106 -5.12 -10.15 -3.57
C SER A 106 -3.88 -10.64 -2.84
N SER A 107 -2.86 -9.78 -2.79
CA SER A 107 -1.48 -10.17 -2.53
C SER A 107 -0.76 -9.10 -1.72
N PRO A 108 -1.17 -8.92 -0.46
CA PRO A 108 -0.51 -8.00 0.44
C PRO A 108 0.91 -8.48 0.74
N VAL A 109 1.88 -7.59 0.48
CA VAL A 109 3.31 -7.88 0.56
C VAL A 109 4.04 -6.73 1.24
N GLY A 110 4.93 -7.07 2.16
CA GLY A 110 5.94 -6.14 2.68
C GLY A 110 7.22 -6.25 1.84
N ILE A 111 7.82 -5.12 1.46
CA ILE A 111 9.01 -5.07 0.61
C ILE A 111 10.07 -4.19 1.29
N GLU A 112 11.25 -4.76 1.53
CA GLU A 112 12.44 -4.04 1.97
C GLU A 112 13.44 -4.00 0.83
N VAL A 113 13.77 -2.80 0.34
CA VAL A 113 14.74 -2.60 -0.74
C VAL A 113 16.12 -2.33 -0.12
N GLY A 114 17.06 -3.24 -0.35
CA GLY A 114 18.41 -3.12 0.18
C GLY A 114 19.29 -2.09 -0.56
N PRO A 115 20.39 -1.64 0.05
CA PRO A 115 21.30 -0.67 -0.56
C PRO A 115 21.88 -1.12 -1.91
N GLY A 116 21.78 -0.23 -2.90
CA GLY A 116 22.31 -0.44 -4.24
C GLY A 116 21.53 -1.50 -5.04
N GLU A 117 20.26 -1.73 -4.72
CA GLU A 117 19.34 -2.45 -5.60
C GLU A 117 19.15 -1.68 -6.92
N VAL A 118 18.77 -2.41 -7.97
CA VAL A 118 18.45 -1.84 -9.28
C VAL A 118 17.04 -1.25 -9.29
N GLU A 119 16.87 -0.10 -9.94
CA GLU A 119 15.55 0.51 -10.15
C GLU A 119 14.62 -0.42 -10.96
N GLN A 120 13.35 -0.47 -10.58
CA GLN A 120 12.36 -1.19 -11.39
C GLN A 120 12.03 -0.38 -12.63
N LEU A 121 11.95 -1.06 -13.78
CA LEU A 121 11.45 -0.47 -15.01
C LEU A 121 10.01 0.01 -14.82
N ALA A 122 9.64 1.11 -15.48
CA ALA A 122 8.27 1.59 -15.47
C ALA A 122 7.31 0.52 -16.00
N HIS A 123 6.28 0.18 -15.21
CA HIS A 123 5.29 -0.84 -15.51
C HIS A 123 3.92 -0.47 -14.95
N ARG A 124 2.91 -1.26 -15.30
CA ARG A 124 1.58 -1.21 -14.70
C ARG A 124 1.36 -2.49 -13.90
N ASP A 125 0.61 -2.37 -12.81
CA ASP A 125 0.17 -3.49 -11.98
C ASP A 125 -1.10 -4.13 -12.55
N ASP A 126 -1.08 -4.58 -13.81
CA ASP A 126 -2.23 -5.17 -14.53
C ASP A 126 -2.02 -6.63 -14.95
N GLY A 127 -0.93 -7.25 -14.49
CA GLY A 127 -0.58 -8.64 -14.81
C GLY A 127 -1.48 -9.70 -14.16
N SER A 128 -2.26 -9.35 -13.13
CA SER A 128 -3.18 -10.27 -12.44
C SER A 128 -4.60 -10.19 -13.05
N LYS A 129 -5.18 -11.34 -13.40
CA LYS A 129 -6.49 -11.43 -14.10
C LYS A 129 -7.73 -11.35 -13.20
N LEU A 130 -7.57 -11.08 -11.91
CA LEU A 130 -8.66 -11.00 -10.94
C LEU A 130 -8.84 -9.55 -10.52
N ALA A 131 -10.09 -9.08 -10.46
CA ALA A 131 -10.42 -7.75 -9.95
C ALA A 131 -10.05 -7.69 -8.47
N THR A 132 -8.83 -7.23 -8.21
CA THR A 132 -8.17 -7.32 -6.92
C THR A 132 -7.40 -6.05 -6.65
N PHE A 133 -7.39 -5.62 -5.40
CA PHE A 133 -6.54 -4.52 -4.97
C PHE A 133 -5.20 -5.07 -4.46
N VAL A 134 -4.10 -4.47 -4.90
CA VAL A 134 -2.75 -4.79 -4.45
C VAL A 134 -2.37 -3.78 -3.38
N CYS A 135 -2.16 -4.26 -2.16
CA CYS A 135 -1.59 -3.45 -1.08
C CYS A 135 -0.10 -3.79 -0.99
N THR A 136 0.75 -2.91 -1.52
CA THR A 136 2.19 -3.02 -1.37
C THR A 136 2.67 -2.05 -0.31
N ILE A 137 3.36 -2.57 0.70
CA ILE A 137 3.99 -1.76 1.74
C ILE A 137 5.50 -1.79 1.50
N ILE A 138 6.07 -0.61 1.26
CA ILE A 138 7.51 -0.43 1.01
C ILE A 138 8.15 0.15 2.27
N LEU A 139 9.25 -0.45 2.71
CA LEU A 139 10.02 -0.12 3.93
C LEU A 139 11.27 0.71 3.67
#